data_AF-A0A245ZF00-F1
#
_entry.id   AF-A0A245ZF00-F1
#
_cell.length_a   1.000
_cell.length_b   1.000
_cell.length_c   1.000
_cell.angle_alpha   90.00
_cell.angle_beta   90.00
_cell.angle_gamma   90.00
#
_symmetry.space_group_name_H-M   'P 1'
#
loop_
_entity.id
_entity.type
_entity.pdbx_description
1 polymer ?
#
loop_
_entity_poly.entity_id
_entity_poly.type
_entity_poly.pdbx_seq_one_letter_code
_entity_poly.pdbx_strand_id
1 'polypeptide(L)'
;MSKITIALEAAVATVIENSPKDVRQTARQRANVDRAFAGILKLIAPRIRHFIRQYGLVAHWDDAEQCCAIAVHRAIEAYDPAKAQFTTFVNWQLRGELQSLRFRLMTDQRPSAKKVEATTVSLHAITVGTEGEEASLESMIEDENALSLTESAASEQMAGDLRAVLIGRYVDHLRDVGMEQLKRAARTKRPAAQDLAKPRFKAPNHGIDPADIADMEAKLAQHVHLVERRIFDDTCLDDLEQEFGIAKERLRQTAKRAAKTIAELAAAEPRFASELNRKLPQRRRPSKAAVQPAVTIVPDQHAAHNLLTNVVAITPEAGEPLAESIDARLAATLTTLVSETLN
;
A
#
# COMPACT_ATOMS: atom_id res chain seq x y z
N MET A 1 62.08 -25.64 1.67
CA MET A 1 60.86 -24.85 1.36
C MET A 1 60.41 -25.16 -0.06
N SER A 2 59.10 -25.21 -0.33
CA SER A 2 58.59 -25.40 -1.70
C SER A 2 58.98 -24.21 -2.59
N LYS A 3 59.19 -24.44 -3.90
CA LYS A 3 59.47 -23.38 -4.88
C LYS A 3 58.42 -22.27 -4.84
N ILE A 4 57.16 -22.64 -4.60
CA ILE A 4 56.04 -21.69 -4.49
C ILE A 4 56.17 -20.84 -3.23
N THR A 5 56.51 -21.45 -2.09
CA THR A 5 56.72 -20.73 -0.82
C THR A 5 57.85 -19.72 -0.96
N ILE A 6 58.98 -20.10 -1.57
CA ILE A 6 60.13 -19.19 -1.77
C ILE A 6 59.74 -18.02 -2.68
N ALA A 7 59.06 -18.30 -3.80
CA ALA A 7 58.58 -17.25 -4.71
C ALA A 7 57.59 -16.31 -4.04
N LEU A 8 56.75 -16.83 -3.15
CA LEU A 8 55.79 -16.05 -2.40
C LEU A 8 56.45 -15.10 -1.40
N GLU A 9 57.40 -15.60 -0.60
CA GLU A 9 58.17 -14.78 0.34
C GLU A 9 58.95 -13.67 -0.39
N ALA A 10 59.56 -13.98 -1.53
CA ALA A 10 60.27 -13.00 -2.35
C ALA A 10 59.34 -11.89 -2.89
N ALA A 11 58.14 -12.26 -3.35
CA ALA A 11 57.16 -11.30 -3.82
C ALA A 11 56.64 -10.40 -2.68
N VAL A 12 56.41 -10.97 -1.49
CA VAL A 12 55.99 -10.21 -0.29
C VAL A 12 57.09 -9.26 0.16
N ALA A 13 58.35 -9.71 0.20
CA ALA A 13 59.49 -8.86 0.52
C ALA A 13 59.58 -7.65 -0.44
N THR A 14 59.31 -7.86 -1.73
CA THR A 14 59.27 -6.78 -2.74
C THR A 14 58.18 -5.75 -2.42
N VAL A 15 57.00 -6.19 -1.97
CA VAL A 15 55.92 -5.27 -1.58
C VAL A 15 56.32 -4.46 -0.36
N ILE A 16 56.90 -5.09 0.65
CA ILE A 16 57.33 -4.43 1.90
C ILE A 16 58.42 -3.40 1.62
N GLU A 17 59.43 -3.74 0.81
CA GLU A 17 60.52 -2.83 0.43
C GLU A 17 60.02 -1.58 -0.31
N ASN A 18 58.99 -1.74 -1.16
CA ASN A 18 58.41 -0.64 -1.94
C ASN A 18 57.26 0.07 -1.22
N SER A 19 56.97 -0.27 0.04
CA SER A 19 55.88 0.30 0.85
C SER A 19 56.39 1.03 2.11
N PRO A 20 57.04 2.20 1.96
CA PRO A 20 57.45 3.02 3.09
C PRO A 20 56.24 3.46 3.93
N LYS A 21 56.35 3.39 5.27
CA LYS A 21 55.26 3.72 6.21
C LYS A 21 55.02 5.22 6.34
N ASP A 22 56.09 6.02 6.32
CA ASP A 22 56.05 7.44 6.70
C ASP A 22 56.18 8.42 5.53
N VAL A 23 56.38 7.90 4.30
CA VAL A 23 56.63 8.73 3.10
C VAL A 23 55.71 8.32 1.97
N ARG A 24 55.27 9.30 1.18
CA ARG A 24 54.44 9.03 0.00
C ARG A 24 55.20 8.19 -1.03
N GLN A 25 54.60 7.08 -1.45
CA GLN A 25 55.15 6.21 -2.48
C GLN A 25 55.33 6.94 -3.82
N THR A 26 56.46 6.69 -4.47
CA THR A 26 56.72 7.13 -5.85
C THR A 26 55.87 6.33 -6.84
N ALA A 27 55.69 6.85 -8.07
CA ALA A 27 54.96 6.13 -9.12
C ALA A 27 55.60 4.78 -9.47
N ARG A 28 56.94 4.69 -9.43
CA ARG A 28 57.67 3.45 -9.69
C ARG A 28 57.46 2.41 -8.58
N GLN A 29 57.49 2.84 -7.32
CA GLN A 29 57.21 1.97 -6.17
C GLN A 29 55.78 1.41 -6.24
N ARG A 30 54.78 2.25 -6.51
CA ARG A 30 53.40 1.80 -6.72
C ARG A 30 53.28 0.73 -7.79
N ALA A 31 53.86 0.96 -8.96
CA ALA A 31 53.84 -0.02 -10.05
C ALA A 31 54.57 -1.34 -9.69
N ASN A 32 55.63 -1.27 -8.86
CA ASN A 32 56.31 -2.48 -8.35
C ASN A 32 55.44 -3.25 -7.36
N VAL A 33 54.77 -2.53 -6.44
CA VAL A 33 53.82 -3.12 -5.49
C VAL A 33 52.68 -3.81 -6.24
N ASP A 34 52.07 -3.15 -7.23
CA ASP A 34 50.95 -3.71 -8.00
C ASP A 34 51.35 -5.00 -8.74
N ARG A 35 52.55 -5.01 -9.37
CA ARG A 35 53.07 -6.20 -10.05
C ARG A 35 53.37 -7.33 -9.08
N ALA A 36 53.99 -7.03 -7.94
CA ALA A 36 54.30 -8.02 -6.92
C ALA A 36 53.02 -8.59 -6.30
N PHE A 37 52.03 -7.75 -6.00
CA PHE A 37 50.72 -8.14 -5.49
C PHE A 37 49.97 -9.04 -6.47
N ALA A 38 49.92 -8.68 -7.77
CA ALA A 38 49.36 -9.54 -8.80
C ALA A 38 50.09 -10.89 -8.90
N GLY A 39 51.41 -10.91 -8.71
CA GLY A 39 52.21 -12.14 -8.61
C GLY A 39 51.82 -13.01 -7.42
N ILE A 40 51.65 -12.41 -6.24
CA ILE A 40 51.19 -13.08 -5.01
C ILE A 40 49.82 -13.72 -5.24
N LEU A 41 48.86 -12.97 -5.80
CA LEU A 41 47.51 -13.49 -6.08
C LEU A 41 47.57 -14.69 -7.04
N LYS A 42 48.39 -14.64 -8.10
CA LYS A 42 48.58 -15.78 -9.01
C LYS A 42 49.15 -17.01 -8.31
N LEU A 43 50.12 -16.84 -7.40
CA LEU A 43 50.72 -17.94 -6.65
C LEU A 43 49.73 -18.58 -5.64
N ILE A 44 48.89 -17.77 -5.00
CA ILE A 44 47.93 -18.23 -3.99
C ILE A 44 46.60 -18.68 -4.63
N ALA A 45 46.30 -18.34 -5.88
CA ALA A 45 45.03 -18.64 -6.55
C ALA A 45 44.53 -20.10 -6.37
N PRO A 46 45.34 -21.18 -6.51
CA PRO A 46 44.87 -22.54 -6.23
C PRO A 46 44.34 -22.73 -4.81
N ARG A 47 44.94 -22.05 -3.83
CA ARG A 47 44.53 -22.09 -2.42
C ARG A 47 43.25 -21.30 -2.18
N ILE A 48 43.10 -20.13 -2.79
CA ILE A 48 41.85 -19.34 -2.77
C ILE A 48 40.71 -20.20 -3.31
N ARG A 49 40.88 -20.81 -4.50
CA ARG A 49 39.88 -21.70 -5.10
C ARG A 49 39.49 -22.86 -4.18
N HIS A 50 40.47 -23.46 -3.50
CA HIS A 50 40.20 -24.52 -2.53
C HIS A 50 39.35 -24.00 -1.35
N PHE A 51 39.72 -22.86 -0.76
CA PHE A 51 38.96 -22.32 0.37
C PHE A 51 37.55 -21.84 -0.03
N ILE A 52 37.37 -21.17 -1.17
CA ILE A 52 36.03 -20.77 -1.64
C ILE A 52 35.09 -21.98 -1.69
N ARG A 53 35.56 -23.12 -2.23
CA ARG A 53 34.78 -24.37 -2.26
C ARG A 53 34.53 -24.93 -0.85
N GLN A 54 35.55 -24.97 0.01
CA GLN A 54 35.41 -25.49 1.38
C GLN A 54 34.42 -24.69 2.23
N TYR A 55 34.33 -23.38 2.00
CA TYR A 55 33.39 -22.50 2.70
C TYR A 55 32.01 -22.45 2.04
N GLY A 56 31.78 -23.18 0.94
CA GLY A 56 30.50 -23.25 0.25
C GLY A 56 30.14 -22.01 -0.57
N LEU A 57 31.09 -21.13 -0.86
CA LEU A 57 30.85 -19.82 -1.50
C LEU A 57 30.95 -19.89 -3.03
N VAL A 58 30.68 -21.05 -3.63
CA VAL A 58 30.82 -21.25 -5.09
C VAL A 58 29.83 -20.39 -5.88
N ALA A 59 28.61 -20.20 -5.35
CA ALA A 59 27.61 -19.32 -5.95
C ALA A 59 27.95 -17.81 -5.82
N HIS A 60 28.92 -17.47 -4.97
CA HIS A 60 29.37 -16.10 -4.71
C HIS A 60 30.86 -15.96 -5.03
N TRP A 61 31.28 -16.56 -6.16
CA TRP A 61 32.69 -16.71 -6.50
C TRP A 61 33.43 -15.37 -6.53
N ASP A 62 32.87 -14.39 -7.25
CA ASP A 62 33.50 -13.08 -7.46
C ASP A 62 33.68 -12.31 -6.15
N ASP A 63 32.66 -12.31 -5.29
CA ASP A 63 32.70 -11.69 -3.97
C ASP A 63 33.73 -12.39 -3.05
N ALA A 64 33.78 -13.72 -3.11
CA ALA A 64 34.71 -14.51 -2.33
C ALA A 64 36.16 -14.30 -2.79
N GLU A 65 36.40 -14.15 -4.09
CA GLU A 65 37.70 -13.81 -4.66
C GLU A 65 38.16 -12.41 -4.21
N GLN A 66 37.27 -11.42 -4.25
CA GLN A 66 37.58 -10.07 -3.75
C GLN A 66 37.89 -10.05 -2.26
N CYS A 67 37.10 -10.76 -1.43
CA CYS A 67 37.38 -10.90 0.00
C CYS A 67 38.74 -11.57 0.24
N CYS A 68 39.11 -12.56 -0.57
CA CYS A 68 40.44 -13.17 -0.51
C CYS A 68 41.56 -12.20 -0.90
N ALA A 69 41.35 -11.34 -1.89
CA ALA A 69 42.33 -10.31 -2.27
C ALA A 69 42.53 -9.29 -1.13
N ILE A 70 41.45 -8.86 -0.48
CA ILE A 70 41.52 -8.00 0.71
C ILE A 70 42.26 -8.70 1.86
N ALA A 71 41.99 -10.00 2.08
CA ALA A 71 42.74 -10.80 3.05
C ALA A 71 44.24 -10.81 2.73
N VAL A 72 44.63 -11.04 1.48
CA VAL A 72 46.05 -11.03 1.08
C VAL A 72 46.67 -9.65 1.34
N HIS A 73 45.98 -8.56 1.00
CA HIS A 73 46.46 -7.21 1.26
C HIS A 73 46.71 -6.97 2.77
N ARG A 74 45.70 -7.24 3.60
CA ARG A 74 45.81 -7.12 5.06
C ARG A 74 46.89 -8.02 5.65
N ALA A 75 47.04 -9.23 5.09
CA ALA A 75 48.08 -10.16 5.50
C ALA A 75 49.48 -9.59 5.20
N ILE A 76 49.68 -8.88 4.09
CA ILE A 76 50.96 -8.24 3.78
C ILE A 76 51.25 -7.10 4.75
N GLU A 77 50.25 -6.25 5.04
CA GLU A 77 50.42 -5.10 5.95
C GLU A 77 50.82 -5.50 7.38
N ALA A 78 50.26 -6.61 7.87
CA ALA A 78 50.51 -7.13 9.21
C ALA A 78 51.60 -8.22 9.26
N TYR A 79 52.25 -8.53 8.13
CA TYR A 79 53.20 -9.64 8.06
C TYR A 79 54.49 -9.34 8.83
N ASP A 80 54.90 -10.32 9.64
CA ASP A 80 56.17 -10.31 10.36
C ASP A 80 56.92 -11.63 10.06
N PRO A 81 57.98 -11.59 9.21
CA PRO A 81 58.74 -12.77 8.82
C PRO A 81 59.41 -13.51 10.00
N ALA A 82 59.63 -12.84 11.14
CA ALA A 82 60.24 -13.46 12.32
C ALA A 82 59.27 -14.39 13.06
N LYS A 83 57.95 -14.21 12.90
CA LYS A 83 56.92 -14.96 13.66
C LYS A 83 56.44 -16.20 12.93
N ALA A 84 56.23 -16.10 11.62
CA ALA A 84 55.69 -17.20 10.81
C ALA A 84 56.02 -17.00 9.33
N GLN A 85 55.98 -18.09 8.56
CA GLN A 85 55.99 -18.00 7.09
C GLN A 85 54.69 -17.37 6.58
N PHE A 86 54.78 -16.59 5.51
CA PHE A 86 53.66 -15.87 4.92
C PHE A 86 52.54 -16.82 4.49
N THR A 87 52.90 -17.99 3.94
CA THR A 87 51.92 -19.03 3.56
C THR A 87 51.03 -19.46 4.72
N THR A 88 51.56 -19.55 5.94
CA THR A 88 50.79 -19.88 7.14
C THR A 88 49.92 -18.71 7.55
N PHE A 89 50.49 -17.50 7.56
CA PHE A 89 49.80 -16.30 7.99
C PHE A 89 48.61 -15.94 7.07
N VAL A 90 48.84 -15.93 5.76
CA VAL A 90 47.80 -15.64 4.76
C VAL A 90 46.67 -16.67 4.80
N ASN A 91 46.97 -17.94 5.10
CA ASN A 91 45.93 -18.96 5.26
C ASN A 91 44.97 -18.64 6.42
N TRP A 92 45.46 -18.05 7.51
CA TRP A 92 44.58 -17.61 8.60
C TRP A 92 43.72 -16.42 8.17
N GLN A 93 44.32 -15.45 7.48
CA GLN A 93 43.60 -14.27 7.01
C GLN A 93 42.50 -14.62 6.00
N LEU A 94 42.79 -15.51 5.03
CA LEU A 94 41.81 -16.01 4.07
C LEU A 94 40.63 -16.69 4.76
N ARG A 95 40.89 -17.54 5.77
CA ARG A 95 39.82 -18.20 6.53
C ARG A 95 38.95 -17.20 7.28
N GLY A 96 39.55 -16.18 7.89
CA GLY A 96 38.83 -15.15 8.65
C GLY A 96 37.87 -14.35 7.76
N GLU A 97 38.35 -13.84 6.62
CA GLU A 97 37.51 -13.05 5.71
C GLU A 97 36.43 -13.90 5.04
N LEU A 98 36.74 -15.13 4.60
CA LEU A 98 35.74 -16.03 4.02
C LEU A 98 34.67 -16.46 5.03
N GLN A 99 35.06 -16.69 6.29
CA GLN A 99 34.09 -16.96 7.35
C GLN A 99 33.18 -15.76 7.62
N SER A 100 33.74 -14.54 7.61
CA SER A 100 32.98 -13.30 7.75
C SER A 100 32.00 -13.09 6.58
N LEU A 101 32.42 -13.35 5.34
CA LEU A 101 31.55 -13.29 4.16
C LEU A 101 30.41 -14.31 4.28
N ARG A 102 30.75 -15.56 4.63
CA ARG A 102 29.75 -16.62 4.84
C ARG A 102 28.71 -16.23 5.89
N PHE A 103 29.12 -15.65 7.02
CA PHE A 103 28.16 -15.22 8.04
C PHE A 103 27.22 -14.10 7.57
N ARG A 104 27.65 -13.25 6.63
CA ARG A 104 26.82 -12.17 6.08
C ARG A 104 25.85 -12.67 5.01
N LEU A 105 26.30 -13.58 4.13
CA LEU A 105 25.48 -14.09 3.03
C LEU A 105 24.56 -15.24 3.44
N MET A 106 25.06 -16.16 4.26
CA MET A 106 24.37 -17.40 4.64
C MET A 106 23.85 -17.28 6.07
N THR A 107 22.89 -16.39 6.26
CA THR A 107 22.24 -16.16 7.57
C THR A 107 21.43 -17.37 8.03
N ASP A 108 20.90 -18.14 7.09
CA ASP A 108 20.24 -19.44 7.23
C ASP A 108 21.13 -20.51 7.88
N GLN A 109 22.44 -20.49 7.62
CA GLN A 109 23.37 -21.47 8.17
C GLN A 109 23.77 -21.21 9.63
N ARG A 110 23.30 -20.10 10.23
CA ARG A 110 23.58 -19.76 11.63
C ARG A 110 22.85 -20.75 12.56
N PRO A 111 23.41 -21.08 13.74
CA PRO A 111 22.77 -22.00 14.68
C PRO A 111 21.35 -21.57 15.09
N SER A 112 21.08 -20.27 15.19
CA SER A 112 19.76 -19.73 15.50
C SER A 112 18.75 -19.95 14.36
N ALA A 113 19.17 -19.76 13.11
CA ALA A 113 18.32 -19.99 11.95
C ALA A 113 18.01 -21.49 11.77
N LYS A 114 19.02 -22.36 11.99
CA LYS A 114 18.82 -23.82 11.99
C LYS A 114 17.82 -24.31 13.04
N LYS A 115 17.72 -23.65 14.21
CA LYS A 115 16.73 -24.01 15.24
C LYS A 115 15.28 -23.76 14.80
N VAL A 116 15.07 -22.82 13.89
CA VAL A 116 13.75 -22.43 13.39
C VAL A 116 13.56 -22.90 11.94
N GLU A 117 14.48 -23.74 11.44
CA GLU A 117 14.50 -24.21 10.05
C GLU A 117 14.38 -23.06 9.03
N ALA A 118 14.93 -21.90 9.38
CA ALA A 118 14.84 -20.71 8.55
C ALA A 118 15.78 -20.83 7.34
N THR A 119 15.20 -20.73 6.14
CA THR A 119 15.92 -20.80 4.86
C THR A 119 15.82 -19.48 4.11
N THR A 120 16.92 -19.06 3.48
CA THR A 120 16.90 -17.92 2.55
C THR A 120 16.29 -18.38 1.24
N VAL A 121 15.19 -17.75 0.84
CA VAL A 121 14.48 -18.02 -0.42
C VAL A 121 14.50 -16.74 -1.26
N SER A 122 14.65 -16.89 -2.57
CA SER A 122 14.45 -15.76 -3.49
C SER A 122 12.95 -15.55 -3.70
N LEU A 123 12.47 -14.30 -3.67
CA LEU A 123 11.06 -13.99 -3.91
C LEU A 123 10.59 -14.44 -5.31
N HIS A 124 11.49 -14.39 -6.29
CA HIS A 124 11.22 -14.83 -7.65
C HIS A 124 11.55 -16.33 -7.86
N ALA A 125 11.95 -17.07 -6.83
CA ALA A 125 12.06 -18.52 -6.95
C ALA A 125 10.66 -19.09 -7.19
N ILE A 126 10.48 -19.77 -8.32
CA ILE A 126 9.27 -20.52 -8.62
C ILE A 126 9.25 -21.71 -7.67
N THR A 127 8.23 -21.75 -6.82
CA THR A 127 7.97 -22.88 -5.93
C THR A 127 6.81 -23.69 -6.50
N VAL A 128 6.99 -25.00 -6.61
CA VAL A 128 5.91 -25.90 -7.02
C VAL A 128 5.02 -26.12 -5.80
N GLY A 129 3.77 -25.65 -5.87
CA GLY A 129 2.77 -25.85 -4.83
C GLY A 129 2.37 -27.33 -4.69
N THR A 130 1.64 -27.66 -3.63
CA THR A 130 1.15 -29.03 -3.38
C THR A 130 0.24 -29.58 -4.48
N GLU A 131 -0.37 -28.70 -5.26
CA GLU A 131 -1.24 -29.04 -6.40
C GLU A 131 -0.50 -29.03 -7.75
N GLY A 132 0.82 -28.84 -7.75
CA GLY A 132 1.64 -28.79 -8.96
C GLY A 132 1.59 -27.45 -9.70
N GLU A 133 0.90 -26.45 -9.16
CA GLU A 133 0.90 -25.10 -9.71
C GLU A 133 2.23 -24.40 -9.41
N GLU A 134 2.87 -23.88 -10.47
CA GLU A 134 4.09 -23.09 -10.38
C GLU A 134 3.71 -21.64 -10.10
N ALA A 135 3.89 -21.19 -8.86
CA ALA A 135 3.70 -19.81 -8.45
C ALA A 135 5.00 -19.27 -7.85
N SER A 136 5.30 -17.99 -8.08
CA SER A 136 6.39 -17.33 -7.37
C SER A 136 5.95 -16.99 -5.96
N LEU A 137 6.89 -16.96 -5.02
CA LEU A 137 6.61 -16.53 -3.65
C LEU A 137 6.07 -15.09 -3.62
N GLU A 138 6.51 -14.25 -4.56
CA GLU A 138 5.98 -12.90 -4.78
C GLU A 138 4.47 -12.91 -5.06
N SER A 139 3.99 -13.73 -6.00
CA SER A 139 2.55 -13.83 -6.31
C SER A 139 1.72 -14.40 -5.16
N MET A 140 2.32 -15.19 -4.27
CA MET A 140 1.64 -15.73 -3.09
C MET A 140 1.55 -14.71 -1.95
N ILE A 141 2.48 -13.75 -1.88
CA ILE A 141 2.54 -12.72 -0.83
C ILE A 141 1.75 -11.47 -1.24
N GLU A 142 1.69 -11.17 -2.53
CA GLU A 142 1.01 -10.00 -3.05
C GLU A 142 -0.50 -10.06 -2.71
N ASP A 143 -0.96 -9.11 -1.91
CA ASP A 143 -2.39 -8.90 -1.68
C ASP A 143 -2.92 -7.96 -2.77
N GLU A 144 -3.68 -8.53 -3.71
CA GLU A 144 -4.28 -7.80 -4.84
C GLU A 144 -5.16 -6.61 -4.40
N ASN A 145 -5.70 -6.65 -3.17
CA ASN A 145 -6.56 -5.59 -2.65
C ASN A 145 -5.79 -4.49 -1.92
N ALA A 146 -4.49 -4.69 -1.63
CA ALA A 146 -3.72 -3.76 -0.80
C ALA A 146 -3.70 -2.34 -1.37
N LEU A 147 -3.56 -2.19 -2.68
CA LEU A 147 -3.59 -0.88 -3.35
C LEU A 147 -4.97 -0.23 -3.20
N SER A 148 -6.04 -0.93 -3.56
CA SER A 148 -7.41 -0.40 -3.50
C SER A 148 -7.81 0.00 -2.08
N LEU A 149 -7.43 -0.80 -1.08
CA LEU A 149 -7.71 -0.51 0.33
C LEU A 149 -6.90 0.69 0.81
N THR A 150 -5.63 0.78 0.42
CA THR A 150 -4.77 1.93 0.77
C THR A 150 -5.30 3.23 0.16
N GLU A 151 -5.68 3.22 -1.12
CA GLU A 151 -6.26 4.38 -1.80
C GLU A 151 -7.59 4.80 -1.18
N SER A 152 -8.43 3.83 -0.82
CA SER A 152 -9.71 4.09 -0.15
C SER A 152 -9.50 4.72 1.23
N ALA A 153 -8.60 4.14 2.04
CA ALA A 153 -8.29 4.66 3.37
C ALA A 153 -7.63 6.05 3.31
N ALA A 154 -6.72 6.27 2.36
CA ALA A 154 -6.10 7.58 2.14
C ALA A 154 -7.15 8.62 1.71
N SER A 155 -8.07 8.24 0.82
CA SER A 155 -9.16 9.12 0.39
C SER A 155 -10.10 9.48 1.54
N GLU A 156 -10.44 8.50 2.39
CA GLU A 156 -11.28 8.71 3.57
C GLU A 156 -10.60 9.62 4.61
N GLN A 157 -9.31 9.42 4.85
CA GLN A 157 -8.53 10.29 5.73
C GLN A 157 -8.49 11.73 5.20
N MET A 158 -8.17 11.92 3.91
CA MET A 158 -8.14 13.25 3.29
C MET A 158 -9.52 13.93 3.33
N ALA A 159 -10.59 13.17 3.12
CA ALA A 159 -11.96 13.67 3.25
C ALA A 159 -12.29 14.07 4.69
N GLY A 160 -11.84 13.29 5.69
CA GLY A 160 -11.97 13.61 7.11
C GLY A 160 -11.23 14.89 7.51
N ASP A 161 -9.99 15.05 7.07
CA ASP A 161 -9.19 16.26 7.32
C ASP A 161 -9.85 17.49 6.68
N LEU A 162 -10.32 17.36 5.44
CA LEU A 162 -11.04 18.43 4.76
C LEU A 162 -12.34 18.81 5.48
N ARG A 163 -13.11 17.80 5.92
CA ARG A 163 -14.32 17.99 6.73
C ARG A 163 -14.00 18.81 7.98
N ALA A 164 -12.98 18.43 8.75
CA ALA A 164 -12.58 19.12 9.97
C ALA A 164 -12.20 20.59 9.72
N VAL A 165 -11.44 20.86 8.66
CA VAL A 165 -11.04 22.22 8.27
C VAL A 165 -12.25 23.08 7.87
N LEU A 166 -13.15 22.54 7.04
CA LEU A 166 -14.33 23.28 6.58
C LEU A 166 -15.30 23.59 7.73
N ILE A 167 -15.49 22.64 8.64
CA ILE A 167 -16.31 22.85 9.84
C ILE A 167 -15.66 23.89 10.75
N GLY A 168 -14.34 23.81 10.97
CA GLY A 168 -13.61 24.81 11.76
C GLY A 168 -13.81 26.23 11.24
N ARG A 169 -13.70 26.42 9.92
CA ARG A 169 -13.96 27.73 9.29
C ARG A 169 -15.42 28.16 9.37
N TYR A 170 -16.34 27.22 9.24
CA TYR A 170 -17.76 27.50 9.41
C TYR A 170 -18.08 27.96 10.83
N VAL A 171 -17.48 27.31 11.83
CA VAL A 171 -17.55 27.70 13.25
C VAL A 171 -17.02 29.11 13.45
N ASP A 172 -15.84 29.43 12.90
CA ASP A 172 -15.25 30.76 13.01
C ASP A 172 -16.11 31.84 12.34
N HIS A 173 -16.68 31.55 11.16
CA HIS A 173 -17.63 32.44 10.50
C HIS A 173 -18.87 32.69 11.37
N LEU A 174 -19.44 31.64 11.98
CA LEU A 174 -20.59 31.79 12.87
C LEU A 174 -20.25 32.57 14.15
N ARG A 175 -19.03 32.39 14.69
CA ARG A 175 -18.55 33.18 15.84
C ARG A 175 -18.43 34.66 15.48
N ASP A 176 -17.87 34.99 14.32
CA ASP A 176 -17.75 36.37 13.85
C ASP A 176 -19.13 37.04 13.69
N VAL A 177 -20.07 36.35 13.04
CA VAL A 177 -21.45 36.82 12.88
C VAL A 177 -22.15 36.98 14.24
N GLY A 178 -22.00 36.01 15.15
CA GLY A 178 -22.56 36.06 16.49
C GLY A 178 -22.00 37.22 17.32
N MET A 179 -20.68 37.41 17.27
CA MET A 179 -20.01 38.53 17.94
C MET A 179 -20.42 39.88 17.36
N GLU A 180 -20.61 40.01 16.05
CA GLU A 180 -21.18 41.23 15.45
C GLU A 180 -22.60 41.50 15.94
N GLN A 181 -23.44 40.48 16.05
CA GLN A 181 -24.81 40.62 16.57
C GLN A 181 -24.81 41.07 18.03
N LEU A 182 -23.96 40.48 18.88
CA LEU A 182 -23.79 40.89 20.27
C LEU A 182 -23.28 42.34 20.37
N LYS A 183 -22.31 42.73 19.54
CA LYS A 183 -21.84 44.14 19.47
C LYS A 183 -22.96 45.10 19.06
N ARG A 184 -23.81 44.72 18.10
CA ARG A 184 -24.96 45.55 17.67
C ARG A 184 -26.02 45.65 18.78
N ALA A 185 -26.35 44.53 19.42
CA ALA A 185 -27.29 44.49 20.54
C ALA A 185 -26.81 45.34 21.73
N ALA A 186 -25.52 45.23 22.09
CA ALA A 186 -24.89 46.04 23.13
C ALA A 186 -24.93 47.55 22.79
N ARG A 187 -24.71 47.94 21.53
CA ARG A 187 -24.82 49.34 21.09
C ARG A 187 -26.24 49.90 21.21
N THR A 188 -27.26 49.08 20.97
CA THR A 188 -28.68 49.49 21.10
C THR A 188 -29.15 49.56 22.56
N LYS A 189 -28.52 48.81 23.45
CA LYS A 189 -28.76 48.83 24.90
C LYS A 189 -28.05 50.04 25.50
N ARG A 190 -28.66 51.22 25.36
CA ARG A 190 -28.17 52.50 25.91
C ARG A 190 -27.84 52.31 27.41
N PRO A 191 -26.60 52.57 27.89
CA PRO A 191 -26.30 52.36 29.30
C PRO A 191 -27.10 53.38 30.14
N ALA A 192 -27.81 52.89 31.15
CA ALA A 192 -28.25 53.72 32.26
C ALA A 192 -27.01 54.41 32.87
N ALA A 193 -27.14 55.71 33.17
CA ALA A 193 -26.08 56.62 33.62
C ALA A 193 -24.86 55.92 34.28
N GLN A 194 -23.74 55.84 33.55
CA GLN A 194 -22.51 55.23 34.05
C GLN A 194 -21.61 56.27 34.71
N ASP A 195 -21.15 55.95 35.93
CA ASP A 195 -20.20 56.73 36.72
C ASP A 195 -18.94 57.09 35.91
N LEU A 196 -18.71 58.40 35.75
CA LEU A 196 -17.58 58.99 35.02
C LEU A 196 -16.22 58.81 35.73
N ALA A 197 -16.17 58.13 36.88
CA ALA A 197 -15.03 58.12 37.79
C ALA A 197 -14.07 56.91 37.66
N LYS A 198 -14.33 55.95 36.77
CA LYS A 198 -13.47 54.75 36.62
C LYS A 198 -12.64 54.76 35.33
N PRO A 199 -11.34 54.39 35.37
CA PRO A 199 -10.49 54.34 34.19
C PRO A 199 -11.01 53.30 33.19
N ARG A 200 -11.18 53.74 31.93
CA ARG A 200 -11.73 52.92 30.83
C ARG A 200 -10.63 52.06 30.21
N PHE A 201 -10.64 50.76 30.49
CA PHE A 201 -9.86 49.80 29.71
C PHE A 201 -10.62 49.43 28.42
N LYS A 202 -10.05 49.77 27.26
CA LYS A 202 -10.57 49.38 25.94
C LYS A 202 -10.22 47.91 25.67
N ALA A 203 -10.91 46.98 26.33
CA ALA A 203 -10.87 45.58 25.93
C ALA A 203 -11.60 45.40 24.57
N PRO A 204 -11.19 44.47 23.70
CA PRO A 204 -11.87 44.22 22.42
C PRO A 204 -13.35 43.83 22.56
N ASN A 205 -13.75 43.32 23.74
CA ASN A 205 -15.12 42.93 24.09
C ASN A 205 -15.82 43.96 25.00
N HIS A 206 -15.35 45.21 25.04
CA HIS A 206 -15.89 46.23 25.93
C HIS A 206 -17.39 46.46 25.68
N GLY A 207 -18.23 46.12 26.66
CA GLY A 207 -19.69 46.29 26.61
C GLY A 207 -20.51 45.02 26.32
N ILE A 208 -19.87 43.87 26.14
CA ILE A 208 -20.56 42.56 25.99
C ILE A 208 -20.44 41.80 27.32
N ASP A 209 -21.55 41.27 27.81
CA ASP A 209 -21.56 40.43 29.01
C ASP A 209 -20.89 39.07 28.70
N PRO A 210 -19.92 38.58 29.49
CA PRO A 210 -19.36 37.24 29.31
C PRO A 210 -20.40 36.12 29.31
N ALA A 211 -21.54 36.29 30.01
CA ALA A 211 -22.63 35.32 29.99
C ALA A 211 -23.29 35.20 28.61
N ASP A 212 -23.48 36.32 27.91
CA ASP A 212 -24.06 36.33 26.56
C ASP A 212 -23.14 35.64 25.53
N ILE A 213 -21.82 35.71 25.74
CA ILE A 213 -20.81 35.03 24.91
C ILE A 213 -20.90 33.51 25.14
N ALA A 214 -20.95 33.07 26.40
CA ALA A 214 -21.05 31.65 26.74
C ALA A 214 -22.34 31.01 26.18
N ASP A 215 -23.47 31.73 26.28
CA ASP A 215 -24.76 31.28 25.72
C ASP A 215 -24.73 31.17 24.19
N MET A 216 -24.03 32.08 23.51
CA MET A 216 -23.83 32.02 22.06
C MET A 216 -22.97 30.81 21.69
N GLU A 217 -21.86 30.55 22.40
CA GLU A 217 -20.98 29.40 22.15
C GLU A 217 -21.70 28.07 22.37
N ALA A 218 -22.54 27.95 23.41
CA ALA A 218 -23.34 26.76 23.67
C ALA A 218 -24.35 26.49 22.54
N LYS A 219 -25.04 27.53 22.04
CA LYS A 219 -25.96 27.43 20.90
C LYS A 219 -25.23 27.06 19.61
N LEU A 220 -24.03 27.62 19.40
CA LEU A 220 -23.20 27.32 18.24
C LEU A 220 -22.74 25.86 18.26
N ALA A 221 -22.31 25.34 19.42
CA ALA A 221 -21.91 23.95 19.57
C ALA A 221 -23.05 22.98 19.22
N GLN A 222 -24.27 23.23 19.71
CA GLN A 222 -25.45 22.43 19.36
C GLN A 222 -25.79 22.51 17.86
N HIS A 223 -25.68 23.70 17.26
CA HIS A 223 -25.92 23.89 15.83
C HIS A 223 -24.90 23.15 14.96
N VAL A 224 -23.63 23.18 15.33
CA VAL A 224 -22.54 22.50 14.60
C VAL A 224 -22.71 20.99 14.71
N HIS A 225 -23.00 20.47 15.90
CA HIS A 225 -23.26 19.03 16.10
C HIS A 225 -24.40 18.52 15.20
N LEU A 226 -25.50 19.27 15.11
CA LEU A 226 -26.62 18.95 14.21
C LEU A 226 -26.19 18.93 12.73
N VAL A 227 -25.41 19.93 12.31
CA VAL A 227 -24.93 20.06 10.94
C VAL A 227 -23.95 18.94 10.58
N GLU A 228 -23.05 18.58 11.49
CA GLU A 228 -22.10 17.49 11.33
C GLU A 228 -22.80 16.16 11.10
N ARG A 229 -23.71 15.78 12.03
CA ARG A 229 -24.47 14.53 11.92
C ARG A 229 -25.29 14.46 10.64
N ARG A 230 -25.87 15.59 10.21
CA ARG A 230 -26.75 15.61 9.04
C ARG A 230 -26.01 15.62 7.69
N ILE A 231 -24.89 16.34 7.60
CA ILE A 231 -24.19 16.51 6.32
C ILE A 231 -23.21 15.36 6.06
N PHE A 232 -22.58 14.81 7.10
CA PHE A 232 -21.45 13.90 6.93
C PHE A 232 -21.67 12.47 7.45
N ASP A 233 -22.58 12.24 8.39
CA ASP A 233 -22.74 10.92 9.05
C ASP A 233 -23.96 10.13 8.56
N ASP A 234 -24.53 10.50 7.40
CA ASP A 234 -25.71 9.88 6.74
C ASP A 234 -26.88 9.54 7.70
N THR A 235 -26.99 10.26 8.82
CA THR A 235 -27.96 9.93 9.87
C THR A 235 -29.39 10.21 9.39
N CYS A 236 -30.33 9.33 9.75
CA CYS A 236 -31.73 9.48 9.37
C CYS A 236 -32.34 10.73 10.03
N LEU A 237 -33.29 11.36 9.35
CA LEU A 237 -34.00 12.54 9.87
C LEU A 237 -34.82 12.22 11.12
N ASP A 238 -35.24 10.96 11.27
CA ASP A 238 -36.06 10.49 12.37
C ASP A 238 -35.23 10.41 13.66
N ASP A 239 -33.98 9.95 13.55
CA ASP A 239 -33.04 9.90 14.68
C ASP A 239 -32.66 11.31 15.15
N LEU A 240 -32.47 12.23 14.20
CA LEU A 240 -32.16 13.64 14.50
C LEU A 240 -33.35 14.41 15.10
N GLU A 241 -34.59 14.08 14.71
CA GLU A 241 -35.78 14.67 15.33
C GLU A 241 -35.91 14.23 16.79
N GLN A 242 -35.63 12.96 17.09
CA GLN A 242 -35.63 12.44 18.46
C GLN A 242 -34.51 13.04 19.32
N GLU A 243 -33.32 13.22 18.75
CA GLU A 243 -32.15 13.74 19.46
C GLU A 243 -32.25 15.25 19.75
N PHE A 244 -32.69 16.05 18.77
CA PHE A 244 -32.70 17.51 18.90
C PHE A 244 -34.09 18.09 19.23
N GLY A 245 -35.17 17.30 19.13
CA GLY A 245 -36.54 17.77 19.37
C GLY A 245 -37.02 18.81 18.35
N ILE A 246 -36.42 18.85 17.16
CA ILE A 246 -36.71 19.81 16.10
C ILE A 246 -37.44 19.11 14.96
N ALA A 247 -38.51 19.72 14.46
CA ALA A 247 -39.26 19.21 13.31
C ALA A 247 -38.35 18.96 12.08
N LYS A 248 -38.55 17.83 11.40
CA LYS A 248 -37.73 17.36 10.25
C LYS A 248 -37.50 18.42 9.17
N GLU A 249 -38.53 19.22 8.84
CA GLU A 249 -38.40 20.25 7.81
C GLU A 249 -37.47 21.39 8.25
N ARG A 250 -37.51 21.78 9.52
CA ARG A 250 -36.60 22.78 10.07
C ARG A 250 -35.16 22.25 10.11
N LEU A 251 -34.95 20.99 10.48
CA LEU A 251 -33.63 20.32 10.39
C LEU A 251 -33.08 20.36 8.96
N ARG A 252 -33.92 20.02 7.97
CA ARG A 252 -33.55 20.05 6.55
C ARG A 252 -33.14 21.44 6.09
N GLN A 253 -33.91 22.46 6.46
CA GLN A 253 -33.62 23.84 6.08
C GLN A 253 -32.33 24.36 6.74
N THR A 254 -32.11 24.04 8.01
CA THR A 254 -30.87 24.37 8.73
C THR A 254 -29.65 23.74 8.06
N ALA A 255 -29.69 22.43 7.80
CA ALA A 255 -28.59 21.74 7.11
C ALA A 255 -28.36 22.27 5.69
N LYS A 256 -29.43 22.58 4.94
CA LYS A 256 -29.32 23.17 3.60
C LYS A 256 -28.66 24.54 3.62
N ARG A 257 -28.98 25.39 4.60
CA ARG A 257 -28.35 26.71 4.77
C ARG A 257 -26.89 26.56 5.17
N ALA A 258 -26.58 25.67 6.11
CA ALA A 258 -25.22 25.39 6.54
C ALA A 258 -24.34 24.85 5.38
N ALA A 259 -24.86 23.91 4.59
CA ALA A 259 -24.17 23.39 3.41
C ALA A 259 -23.87 24.49 2.39
N LYS A 260 -24.81 25.42 2.17
CA LYS A 260 -24.61 26.57 1.29
C LYS A 260 -23.50 27.49 1.80
N THR A 261 -23.50 27.83 3.09
CA THR A 261 -22.46 28.68 3.67
C THR A 261 -21.09 28.01 3.68
N ILE A 262 -21.02 26.71 3.94
CA ILE A 262 -19.77 25.93 3.85
C ILE A 262 -19.24 25.94 2.42
N ALA A 263 -20.11 25.75 1.42
CA ALA A 263 -19.72 25.80 0.02
C ALA A 263 -19.23 27.18 -0.42
N GLU A 264 -19.85 28.26 0.06
CA GLU A 264 -19.40 29.64 -0.19
C GLU A 264 -18.03 29.92 0.44
N LEU A 265 -17.82 29.47 1.68
CA LEU A 265 -16.52 29.59 2.37
C LEU A 265 -15.43 28.78 1.67
N ALA A 266 -15.75 27.56 1.21
CA ALA A 266 -14.82 26.74 0.44
C ALA A 266 -14.47 27.40 -0.91
N ALA A 267 -15.45 27.98 -1.61
CA ALA A 267 -15.23 28.66 -2.89
C ALA A 267 -14.36 29.93 -2.77
N ALA A 268 -14.38 30.59 -1.60
CA ALA A 268 -13.53 31.74 -1.32
C ALA A 268 -12.05 31.38 -1.13
N GLU A 269 -11.72 30.09 -0.96
CA GLU A 269 -10.34 29.65 -0.81
C GLU A 269 -9.66 29.35 -2.15
N PRO A 270 -8.47 29.93 -2.41
CA PRO A 270 -7.75 29.69 -3.65
C PRO A 270 -7.32 28.22 -3.83
N ARG A 271 -7.22 27.44 -2.75
CA ARG A 271 -6.89 26.01 -2.78
C ARG A 271 -8.05 25.12 -3.25
N PHE A 272 -9.29 25.55 -3.03
CA PHE A 272 -10.50 24.77 -3.37
C PHE A 272 -11.24 25.32 -4.59
N ALA A 273 -10.93 26.56 -5.01
CA ALA A 273 -11.55 27.22 -6.15
C ALA A 273 -11.38 26.47 -7.49
N SER A 274 -10.28 25.74 -7.69
CA SER A 274 -10.06 24.93 -8.91
C SER A 274 -10.83 23.61 -8.89
N GLU A 275 -10.92 22.94 -7.74
CA GLU A 275 -11.57 21.63 -7.59
C GLU A 275 -13.11 21.74 -7.52
N LEU A 276 -13.65 22.81 -6.92
CA LEU A 276 -15.11 23.05 -6.87
C LEU A 276 -15.71 23.40 -8.24
N ASN A 277 -14.90 23.93 -9.17
CA ASN A 277 -15.29 24.19 -10.56
C ASN A 277 -15.15 22.95 -11.47
N ARG A 278 -14.51 21.88 -10.98
CA ARG A 278 -14.47 20.60 -11.67
C ARG A 278 -15.87 19.99 -11.58
N LYS A 279 -16.59 19.91 -12.70
CA LYS A 279 -17.86 19.17 -12.75
C LYS A 279 -17.59 17.77 -12.18
N LEU A 280 -18.15 17.48 -11.00
CA LEU A 280 -18.15 16.12 -10.46
C LEU A 280 -18.65 15.20 -11.57
N PRO A 281 -17.99 14.05 -11.84
CA PRO A 281 -18.55 13.07 -12.75
C PRO A 281 -19.96 12.79 -12.25
N GLN A 282 -20.95 13.01 -13.11
CA GLN A 282 -22.34 12.73 -12.77
C GLN A 282 -22.35 11.32 -12.19
N ARG A 283 -22.78 11.20 -10.92
CA ARG A 283 -23.00 9.92 -10.26
C ARG A 283 -23.77 9.09 -11.28
N ARG A 284 -23.11 8.12 -11.92
CA ARG A 284 -23.76 7.24 -12.89
C ARG A 284 -24.94 6.70 -12.09
N ARG A 285 -26.17 7.12 -12.46
CA ARG A 285 -27.34 6.39 -11.98
C ARG A 285 -26.98 4.94 -12.23
N PRO A 286 -27.11 4.03 -11.25
CA PRO A 286 -26.91 2.63 -11.54
C PRO A 286 -27.80 2.39 -12.76
N SER A 287 -27.18 2.08 -13.91
CA SER A 287 -27.94 1.54 -15.01
C SER A 287 -28.67 0.39 -14.34
N LYS A 288 -30.00 0.35 -14.45
CA LYS A 288 -30.72 -0.88 -14.12
C LYS A 288 -29.96 -1.97 -14.85
N ALA A 289 -29.11 -2.70 -14.15
CA ALA A 289 -28.50 -3.89 -14.69
C ALA A 289 -29.72 -4.68 -15.13
N ALA A 290 -29.76 -5.07 -16.40
CA ALA A 290 -30.75 -6.02 -16.85
C ALA A 290 -30.72 -7.13 -15.80
N VAL A 291 -31.84 -7.29 -15.09
CA VAL A 291 -32.00 -8.34 -14.09
C VAL A 291 -31.63 -9.61 -14.82
N GLN A 292 -30.46 -10.18 -14.49
CA GLN A 292 -30.12 -11.50 -15.00
C GLN A 292 -31.25 -12.39 -14.49
N PRO A 293 -31.97 -13.10 -15.39
CA PRO A 293 -33.04 -13.97 -14.95
C PRO A 293 -32.43 -14.95 -13.95
N ALA A 294 -33.03 -15.04 -12.77
CA ALA A 294 -32.61 -15.96 -11.73
C ALA A 294 -32.47 -17.35 -12.37
N VAL A 295 -31.25 -17.90 -12.35
CA VAL A 295 -31.01 -19.25 -12.82
C VAL A 295 -31.84 -20.17 -11.94
N THR A 296 -32.95 -20.62 -12.50
CA THR A 296 -33.90 -21.48 -11.82
C THR A 296 -33.32 -22.89 -11.91
N ILE A 297 -33.00 -23.50 -10.77
CA ILE A 297 -32.40 -24.86 -10.68
C ILE A 297 -33.38 -25.93 -11.21
N VAL A 298 -34.65 -25.57 -11.37
CA VAL A 298 -35.68 -26.45 -11.93
C VAL A 298 -35.66 -26.34 -13.46
N PRO A 299 -35.53 -27.47 -14.19
CA PRO A 299 -35.58 -27.45 -15.64
C PRO A 299 -36.94 -26.91 -16.13
N ASP A 300 -36.89 -26.03 -17.13
CA ASP A 300 -38.08 -25.44 -17.73
C ASP A 300 -38.92 -26.53 -18.42
N GLN A 301 -40.12 -26.75 -17.89
CA GLN A 301 -41.07 -27.75 -18.38
C GLN A 301 -41.52 -27.50 -19.83
N HIS A 302 -41.32 -26.28 -20.34
CA HIS A 302 -41.69 -25.90 -21.70
C HIS A 302 -40.52 -25.92 -22.69
N ALA A 303 -39.32 -26.30 -22.25
CA ALA A 303 -38.17 -26.42 -23.14
C ALA A 303 -38.42 -27.50 -24.20
N ALA A 304 -38.04 -27.22 -25.45
CA ALA A 304 -38.35 -28.07 -26.61
C ALA A 304 -37.88 -29.54 -26.44
N HIS A 305 -36.77 -29.77 -25.73
CA HIS A 305 -36.28 -31.12 -25.46
C HIS A 305 -37.12 -31.90 -24.42
N ASN A 306 -37.85 -31.20 -23.55
CA ASN A 306 -38.77 -31.80 -22.57
C ASN A 306 -40.15 -32.12 -23.17
N LEU A 307 -40.50 -31.47 -24.30
CA LEU A 307 -41.73 -31.74 -25.06
C LEU A 307 -41.65 -32.98 -25.97
N LEU A 308 -40.46 -33.57 -26.12
CA LEU A 308 -40.24 -34.75 -26.97
C LEU A 308 -40.70 -36.07 -26.31
N THR A 309 -41.12 -36.03 -25.05
CA THR A 309 -41.51 -37.23 -24.30
C THR A 309 -42.99 -37.18 -23.93
N ASN A 310 -43.86 -37.55 -24.87
CA ASN A 310 -45.28 -37.75 -24.58
C ASN A 310 -45.52 -39.20 -24.14
N VAL A 311 -45.76 -39.41 -22.84
CA VAL A 311 -46.29 -40.68 -22.33
C VAL A 311 -47.79 -40.68 -22.58
N VAL A 312 -48.23 -41.41 -23.60
CA VAL A 312 -49.67 -41.64 -23.85
C VAL A 312 -50.12 -42.77 -22.95
N ALA A 313 -50.99 -42.47 -21.97
CA ALA A 313 -51.70 -43.49 -21.24
C ALA A 313 -52.74 -44.13 -22.19
N ILE A 314 -52.49 -45.37 -22.61
CA ILE A 314 -53.46 -46.15 -23.38
C ILE A 314 -54.53 -46.64 -22.41
N THR A 315 -55.68 -45.96 -22.36
CA THR A 315 -56.89 -46.50 -21.75
C THR A 315 -57.57 -47.45 -22.73
N PRO A 316 -58.03 -48.64 -22.31
CA PRO A 316 -58.44 -49.73 -23.21
C PRO A 316 -59.84 -49.55 -23.83
N GLU A 317 -60.39 -48.34 -23.85
CA GLU A 317 -61.74 -48.08 -24.35
C GLU A 317 -61.78 -46.84 -25.25
N ALA A 318 -61.45 -47.03 -26.53
CA ALA A 318 -61.98 -46.31 -27.69
C ALA A 318 -61.13 -46.69 -28.90
N GLY A 319 -61.56 -47.70 -29.66
CA GLY A 319 -61.01 -48.00 -30.96
C GLY A 319 -61.59 -47.05 -32.00
N GLU A 320 -60.73 -46.26 -32.64
CA GLU A 320 -60.91 -45.70 -33.99
C GLU A 320 -59.53 -45.27 -34.55
N PRO A 321 -59.30 -45.34 -35.87
CA PRO A 321 -57.96 -45.54 -36.43
C PRO A 321 -57.09 -44.27 -36.45
N LEU A 322 -55.93 -44.35 -35.79
CA LEU A 322 -54.89 -43.32 -35.65
C LEU A 322 -54.15 -42.90 -36.96
N ALA A 323 -54.53 -43.40 -38.13
CA ALA A 323 -53.74 -43.18 -39.34
C ALA A 323 -53.91 -41.77 -39.93
N GLU A 324 -55.11 -41.17 -39.90
CA GLU A 324 -55.35 -39.86 -40.53
C GLU A 324 -54.88 -38.66 -39.68
N SER A 325 -54.72 -38.83 -38.36
CA SER A 325 -54.33 -37.74 -37.46
C SER A 325 -52.81 -37.53 -37.35
N ILE A 326 -52.01 -38.53 -37.72
CA ILE A 326 -50.54 -38.46 -37.64
C ILE A 326 -49.98 -37.75 -38.88
N ASP A 327 -50.50 -38.06 -40.07
CA ASP A 327 -50.05 -37.45 -41.33
C ASP A 327 -50.35 -35.94 -41.40
N ALA A 328 -51.51 -35.52 -40.88
CA ALA A 328 -51.86 -34.09 -40.80
C ALA A 328 -50.93 -33.29 -39.86
N ARG A 329 -50.40 -33.92 -38.80
CA ARG A 329 -49.51 -33.27 -37.81
C ARG A 329 -48.03 -33.28 -38.22
N LEU A 330 -47.60 -34.29 -38.99
CA LEU A 330 -46.25 -34.33 -39.59
C LEU A 330 -46.12 -33.32 -40.74
N ALA A 331 -47.17 -33.12 -41.54
CA ALA A 331 -47.15 -32.10 -42.60
C ALA A 331 -47.02 -30.68 -42.02
N ALA A 332 -47.71 -30.38 -40.91
CA ALA A 332 -47.63 -29.08 -40.25
C ALA A 332 -46.25 -28.79 -39.65
N THR A 333 -45.59 -29.80 -39.07
CA THR A 333 -44.26 -29.66 -38.44
C THR A 333 -43.11 -29.58 -39.44
N LEU A 334 -43.23 -30.21 -40.61
CA LEU A 334 -42.25 -30.06 -41.69
C LEU A 334 -42.27 -28.66 -42.33
N THR A 335 -43.44 -28.01 -42.36
CA THR A 335 -43.57 -26.66 -42.94
C THR A 335 -42.91 -25.59 -42.06
N THR A 336 -42.93 -25.77 -40.73
CA THR A 336 -42.26 -24.87 -39.78
C THR A 336 -40.74 -25.05 -39.76
N LEU A 337 -40.23 -26.28 -39.91
CA LEU A 337 -38.79 -26.55 -39.94
C LEU A 337 -38.08 -25.99 -41.18
N VAL A 338 -38.74 -25.98 -42.35
CA VAL A 338 -38.16 -25.40 -43.58
C VAL A 338 -38.10 -23.86 -43.51
N SER A 339 -39.04 -23.23 -42.80
CA SER A 339 -39.09 -21.77 -42.61
C SER A 339 -37.99 -21.23 -41.68
N GLU A 340 -37.46 -22.04 -40.76
CA GLU A 340 -36.42 -21.64 -39.81
C GLU A 340 -34.99 -21.83 -40.36
N THR A 341 -34.82 -22.53 -41.49
CA THR A 341 -33.50 -22.79 -42.10
C THR A 341 -33.11 -21.86 -43.26
N LEU A 342 -33.95 -20.88 -43.60
CA LEU A 342 -33.73 -19.98 -44.74
C LEU A 342 -33.78 -18.47 -44.42
N ASN A 343 -33.57 -18.06 -43.17
CA ASN A 343 -33.31 -16.67 -42.80
C ASN A 343 -32.05 -16.52 -41.94
#